data_AF-A0A978VL25-F1
#
_entry.id   AF-A0A978VL25-F1
#
_cell.length_a   1.000
_cell.length_b   1.000
_cell.length_c   1.000
_cell.angle_alpha   90.00
_cell.angle_beta   90.00
_cell.angle_gamma   90.00
#
_symmetry.space_group_name_H-M   'P 1'
#
loop_
_entity.id
_entity.type
_entity.pdbx_description
1 polymer ?
#
loop_
_entity_poly.entity_id
_entity_poly.type
_entity_poly.pdbx_seq_one_letter_code
_entity_poly.pdbx_strand_id
1 'polypeptide(L)'
;MSTARIHPTASALSSTIKHHLVPNLRPPTNVVVFGGCHSHLKRFRTRRALILAMSSSSFAPPKPIEAIVKASITVPDKLGDCPFCQRVLLTLEEKHLPYDLKLVDLGNKPEWFLKINAEGKVPVVKLDEKWVPDSDVIAQSLEEKYPDPPLRTPPEKASVGSKIFSTFIGFLKSKDPNDGTEQALLNELSSFNDYLKENVSHLMECDLSHLEKVVEFNSQKLTLIHFLWPCPLDVKKQIEICHFKPGRLGCFEGSTVYLDAKCYRGHFKPCAVRAVLYTWMPSGPFVNGKEVSAVDLSLGPKLYHLEIALGHYKNWTIPDSLPHVKSYTKAIFSKDSFVRTRALPEDVIAGWRPKVLG
;
A
#
# COMPACT_ATOMS: atom_id res chain seq x y z
N MET A 1 35.85 -29.38 -50.83
CA MET A 1 36.37 -28.16 -51.48
C MET A 1 36.34 -27.06 -50.43
N SER A 2 37.45 -26.84 -49.72
CA SER A 2 38.35 -25.65 -49.82
C SER A 2 37.63 -24.32 -49.52
N THR A 3 38.05 -23.40 -48.64
CA THR A 3 39.36 -23.14 -47.99
C THR A 3 39.26 -21.97 -46.98
N ALA A 4 40.18 -21.94 -45.99
CA ALA A 4 40.80 -20.81 -45.25
C ALA A 4 39.93 -19.90 -44.33
N ARG A 5 40.12 -19.84 -42.99
CA ARG A 5 41.21 -19.29 -42.11
C ARG A 5 41.40 -17.75 -42.17
N ILE A 6 41.30 -17.07 -41.01
CA ILE A 6 42.36 -16.31 -40.29
C ILE A 6 41.83 -15.79 -38.92
N HIS A 7 42.76 -15.71 -37.97
CA HIS A 7 42.66 -15.53 -36.51
C HIS A 7 42.66 -14.04 -36.03
N PRO A 8 42.48 -13.78 -34.71
CA PRO A 8 42.26 -12.46 -34.11
C PRO A 8 43.54 -11.76 -33.64
N THR A 9 43.45 -10.49 -33.28
CA THR A 9 44.52 -9.75 -32.56
C THR A 9 43.96 -9.07 -31.31
N ALA A 10 44.65 -9.32 -30.20
CA ALA A 10 44.59 -8.56 -28.96
C ALA A 10 45.84 -7.68 -28.89
N SER A 11 45.74 -6.50 -28.26
CA SER A 11 46.89 -5.85 -27.62
C SER A 11 46.41 -4.92 -26.52
N ALA A 12 46.91 -5.19 -25.31
CA ALA A 12 46.94 -4.29 -24.17
C ALA A 12 48.08 -3.28 -24.33
N LEU A 13 48.02 -2.15 -23.62
CA LEU A 13 49.13 -1.64 -22.80
C LEU A 13 48.72 -0.40 -21.98
N SER A 14 49.37 -0.33 -20.83
CA SER A 14 49.26 0.59 -19.69
C SER A 14 50.09 1.87 -19.87
N SER A 15 49.75 2.98 -19.20
CA SER A 15 50.62 3.70 -18.23
C SER A 15 50.23 5.17 -17.92
N THR A 16 50.05 5.43 -16.61
CA THR A 16 50.69 6.46 -15.75
C THR A 16 50.68 7.97 -16.04
N ILE A 17 49.92 8.70 -15.19
CA ILE A 17 50.21 9.91 -14.37
C ILE A 17 51.00 11.11 -14.98
N LYS A 18 50.42 12.32 -14.87
CA LYS A 18 51.12 13.55 -14.43
C LYS A 18 50.18 14.59 -13.80
N HIS A 19 50.64 15.13 -12.66
CA HIS A 19 50.03 16.13 -11.78
C HIS A 19 50.17 17.57 -12.29
N HIS A 20 49.20 18.44 -11.95
CA HIS A 20 49.35 19.87 -11.62
C HIS A 20 48.10 20.30 -10.81
N LEU A 21 48.14 20.41 -9.47
CA LEU A 21 48.48 21.58 -8.64
C LEU A 21 47.71 22.87 -8.97
N VAL A 22 46.87 23.34 -8.02
CA VAL A 22 46.71 24.72 -7.48
C VAL A 22 45.45 24.77 -6.55
N PRO A 23 45.40 25.63 -5.50
CA PRO A 23 45.08 25.19 -4.13
C PRO A 23 43.77 25.73 -3.50
N ASN A 24 43.51 25.17 -2.31
CA ASN A 24 42.56 25.55 -1.25
C ASN A 24 42.41 27.05 -0.98
N LEU A 25 41.17 27.51 -0.83
CA LEU A 25 40.80 28.72 -0.09
C LEU A 25 39.73 28.37 0.96
N ARG A 26 40.13 28.42 2.23
CA ARG A 26 39.25 28.47 3.41
C ARG A 26 38.86 29.92 3.67
N PRO A 27 37.63 30.24 4.12
CA PRO A 27 37.30 31.57 4.59
C PRO A 27 37.79 31.80 6.03
N PRO A 28 38.17 33.04 6.40
CA PRO A 28 38.81 33.31 7.68
C PRO A 28 37.81 33.47 8.83
N THR A 29 38.21 32.92 9.97
CA THR A 29 37.77 33.25 11.32
C THR A 29 38.24 34.66 11.70
N ASN A 30 37.31 35.53 12.09
CA ASN A 30 37.64 36.76 12.82
C ASN A 30 37.26 36.60 14.29
N VAL A 31 38.29 36.58 15.13
CA VAL A 31 38.23 36.75 16.58
C VAL A 31 38.49 38.23 16.87
N VAL A 32 37.60 38.89 17.61
CA VAL A 32 37.88 40.18 18.25
C VAL A 32 37.44 40.08 19.71
N VAL A 33 38.36 40.39 20.61
CA VAL A 33 38.21 40.43 22.06
C VAL A 33 38.24 41.90 22.51
N PHE A 34 37.20 42.34 23.22
CA PHE A 34 37.15 43.39 24.26
C PHE A 34 35.82 43.09 25.01
N GLY A 35 35.66 43.02 26.33
CA GLY A 35 36.30 43.75 27.43
C GLY A 35 35.25 44.69 28.05
N GLY A 36 34.54 44.26 29.11
CA GLY A 36 33.96 45.17 30.12
C GLY A 36 32.43 45.29 30.25
N CYS A 37 31.96 44.84 31.42
CA CYS A 37 30.95 45.43 32.33
C CYS A 37 29.42 45.33 32.09
N HIS A 38 28.74 45.09 33.22
CA HIS A 38 27.33 44.85 33.46
C HIS A 38 26.36 45.92 32.93
N SER A 39 25.23 45.48 32.37
CA SER A 39 23.90 45.86 32.87
C SER A 39 22.78 45.07 32.19
N HIS A 40 21.79 44.70 33.01
CA HIS A 40 20.56 44.00 32.69
C HIS A 40 19.71 44.77 31.67
N LEU A 41 19.33 44.14 30.54
CA LEU A 41 18.16 44.55 29.74
C LEU A 41 17.61 43.36 28.94
N LYS A 42 16.40 42.92 29.31
CA LYS A 42 15.59 41.96 28.56
C LYS A 42 14.89 42.68 27.40
N ARG A 43 15.11 42.30 26.14
CA ARG A 43 14.04 42.40 25.10
C ARG A 43 14.31 41.61 23.82
N PHE A 44 13.41 40.65 23.59
CA PHE A 44 12.86 40.13 22.33
C PHE A 44 13.70 40.19 21.04
N ARG A 45 14.16 39.01 20.62
CA ARG A 45 14.73 38.74 19.30
C ARG A 45 13.60 38.26 18.38
N THR A 46 13.05 39.15 17.55
CA THR A 46 12.13 38.78 16.47
C THR A 46 12.87 37.94 15.43
N ARG A 47 12.58 36.64 15.38
CA ARG A 47 13.01 35.77 14.28
C ARG A 47 12.17 36.12 13.05
N ARG A 48 12.77 36.80 12.07
CA ARG A 48 12.22 36.87 10.71
C ARG A 48 12.21 35.45 10.15
N ALA A 49 11.02 34.87 10.02
CA ALA A 49 10.84 33.65 9.24
C ALA A 49 11.08 34.00 7.77
N LEU A 50 12.12 33.41 7.18
CA LEU A 50 12.33 33.45 5.73
C LEU A 50 11.31 32.49 5.12
N ILE A 51 10.20 33.02 4.61
CA ILE A 51 9.25 32.24 3.80
C ILE A 51 9.91 32.08 2.43
N LEU A 52 10.50 30.92 2.16
CA LEU A 52 10.79 30.51 0.79
C LEU A 52 9.45 30.24 0.09
N ALA A 53 8.99 31.19 -0.71
CA ALA A 53 7.95 30.94 -1.68
C ALA A 53 8.54 29.99 -2.73
N MET A 54 8.17 28.71 -2.66
CA MET A 54 8.46 27.79 -3.75
C MET A 54 7.67 28.27 -4.96
N SER A 55 8.38 28.60 -6.02
CA SER A 55 7.80 28.94 -7.32
C SER A 55 6.90 27.78 -7.77
N SER A 56 5.59 27.99 -7.69
CA SER A 56 4.60 27.14 -8.31
C SER A 56 4.84 27.18 -9.82
N SER A 57 5.51 26.16 -10.35
CA SER A 57 5.47 25.92 -11.79
C SER A 57 4.00 25.76 -12.15
N SER A 58 3.56 26.58 -13.10
CA SER A 58 2.24 26.52 -13.70
C SER A 58 2.08 25.21 -14.48
N PHE A 59 1.84 24.10 -13.79
CA PHE A 59 1.35 22.89 -14.42
C PHE A 59 -0.12 23.10 -14.74
N ALA A 60 -0.45 23.23 -16.03
CA ALA A 60 -1.82 23.02 -16.46
C ALA A 60 -2.27 21.65 -15.94
N PRO A 61 -3.51 21.51 -15.43
CA PRO A 61 -3.99 20.22 -14.97
C PRO A 61 -3.86 19.20 -16.11
N PRO A 62 -3.40 17.96 -15.82
CA PRO A 62 -3.23 16.95 -16.86
C PRO A 62 -4.57 16.75 -17.57
N LYS A 63 -4.52 16.68 -18.91
CA LYS A 63 -5.70 16.36 -19.73
C LYS A 63 -6.35 15.08 -19.18
N PRO A 64 -7.68 15.05 -18.99
CA PRO A 64 -8.37 13.86 -18.51
C PRO A 64 -8.08 12.63 -19.38
N ILE A 65 -7.86 11.48 -18.74
CA ILE A 65 -7.69 10.20 -19.41
C ILE A 65 -9.05 9.71 -19.90
N GLU A 66 -9.18 9.43 -21.20
CA GLU A 66 -10.41 8.84 -21.73
C GLU A 66 -10.46 7.35 -21.35
N ALA A 67 -11.46 6.94 -20.57
CA ALA A 67 -11.66 5.56 -20.12
C ALA A 67 -12.97 4.99 -20.68
N ILE A 68 -12.85 3.98 -21.55
CA ILE A 68 -13.98 3.24 -22.11
C ILE A 68 -14.29 2.06 -21.20
N VAL A 69 -15.49 2.06 -20.62
CA VAL A 69 -15.92 1.07 -19.62
C VAL A 69 -17.32 0.56 -19.92
N LYS A 70 -17.69 -0.54 -19.27
CA LYS A 70 -19.00 -1.16 -19.45
C LYS A 70 -20.12 -0.23 -18.95
N ALA A 71 -21.15 -0.05 -19.76
CA ALA A 71 -22.41 0.58 -19.35
C ALA A 71 -23.26 -0.40 -18.53
N SER A 72 -24.01 0.13 -17.56
CA SER A 72 -25.03 -0.64 -16.83
C SER A 72 -26.14 -1.07 -17.78
N ILE A 73 -26.62 -2.30 -17.55
CA ILE A 73 -27.75 -2.88 -18.28
C ILE A 73 -29.08 -2.63 -17.57
N THR A 74 -29.04 -2.24 -16.30
CA THR A 74 -30.24 -1.96 -15.49
C THR A 74 -30.55 -0.47 -15.38
N VAL A 75 -29.53 0.40 -15.41
CA VAL A 75 -29.68 1.85 -15.25
C VAL A 75 -28.93 2.59 -16.36
N PRO A 76 -29.62 3.38 -17.21
CA PRO A 76 -28.97 4.21 -18.22
C PRO A 76 -27.91 5.14 -17.63
N ASP A 77 -26.86 5.41 -18.40
CA ASP A 77 -25.79 6.36 -18.05
C ASP A 77 -25.06 6.05 -16.71
N LYS A 78 -25.05 4.78 -16.30
CA LYS A 78 -24.32 4.31 -15.12
C LYS A 78 -23.25 3.27 -15.46
N LEU A 79 -22.30 3.09 -14.53
CA LEU A 79 -21.27 2.06 -14.61
C LEU A 79 -21.88 0.67 -14.50
N GLY A 80 -21.47 -0.20 -15.42
CA GLY A 80 -21.94 -1.58 -15.47
C GLY A 80 -21.08 -2.57 -14.67
N ASP A 81 -21.59 -3.78 -14.50
CA ASP A 81 -20.95 -4.88 -13.79
C ASP A 81 -19.71 -5.40 -14.56
N CYS A 82 -18.56 -4.81 -14.25
CA CYS A 82 -17.29 -5.27 -14.79
C CYS A 82 -16.16 -5.06 -13.78
N PRO A 83 -15.67 -6.12 -13.11
CA PRO A 83 -14.63 -5.97 -12.11
C PRO A 83 -13.30 -5.49 -12.72
N PHE A 84 -13.07 -5.80 -14.01
CA PHE A 84 -11.90 -5.33 -14.75
C PHE A 84 -11.97 -3.84 -15.08
N CYS A 85 -13.15 -3.31 -15.41
CA CYS A 85 -13.34 -1.87 -15.57
C CYS A 85 -13.15 -1.15 -14.23
N GLN A 86 -13.78 -1.67 -13.17
CA GLN A 86 -13.65 -1.07 -11.85
C GLN A 86 -12.20 -1.04 -11.36
N ARG A 87 -11.38 -2.07 -11.63
CA ARG A 87 -9.94 -2.05 -11.34
C ARG A 87 -9.22 -0.85 -11.95
N VAL A 88 -9.48 -0.55 -13.23
CA VAL A 88 -8.88 0.59 -13.93
C VAL A 88 -9.34 1.90 -13.30
N LEU A 89 -10.64 2.03 -13.01
CA LEU A 89 -11.18 3.23 -12.37
C LEU A 89 -10.61 3.42 -10.95
N LEU A 90 -10.50 2.35 -10.16
CA LEU A 90 -9.82 2.37 -8.87
C LEU A 90 -8.37 2.85 -8.99
N THR A 91 -7.65 2.38 -10.02
CA THR A 91 -6.25 2.78 -10.25
C THR A 91 -6.17 4.29 -10.57
N LEU A 92 -7.08 4.81 -11.38
CA LEU A 92 -7.16 6.25 -11.68
C LEU A 92 -7.51 7.07 -10.43
N GLU A 93 -8.46 6.59 -9.62
CA GLU A 93 -8.91 7.27 -8.40
C GLU A 93 -7.83 7.31 -7.31
N GLU A 94 -7.16 6.18 -7.04
CA GLU A 94 -6.07 6.12 -6.05
C GLU A 94 -4.85 6.91 -6.50
N LYS A 95 -4.63 7.06 -7.82
CA LYS A 95 -3.58 7.93 -8.37
C LYS A 95 -4.01 9.39 -8.52
N HIS A 96 -5.26 9.72 -8.20
CA HIS A 96 -5.82 11.07 -8.33
C HIS A 96 -5.70 11.64 -9.76
N LEU A 97 -5.83 10.77 -10.77
CA LEU A 97 -5.76 11.15 -12.17
C LEU A 97 -7.16 11.53 -12.67
N PRO A 98 -7.34 12.70 -13.32
CA PRO A 98 -8.62 13.04 -13.92
C PRO A 98 -8.91 12.11 -15.10
N TYR A 99 -10.18 11.70 -15.26
CA TYR A 99 -10.61 10.85 -16.35
C TYR A 99 -12.03 11.17 -16.82
N ASP A 100 -12.28 10.92 -18.10
CA ASP A 100 -13.59 11.00 -18.74
C ASP A 100 -14.09 9.60 -19.07
N LEU A 101 -15.31 9.28 -18.64
CA LEU A 101 -15.93 7.98 -18.89
C LEU A 101 -16.65 7.95 -20.23
N LYS A 102 -16.40 6.90 -21.02
CA LYS A 102 -17.22 6.51 -22.17
C LYS A 102 -17.85 5.17 -21.89
N LEU A 103 -19.16 5.18 -21.63
CA LEU A 103 -19.94 3.98 -21.35
C LEU A 103 -20.27 3.27 -22.65
N VAL A 104 -20.02 1.96 -22.69
CA VAL A 104 -20.32 1.10 -23.84
C VAL A 104 -21.25 -0.02 -23.42
N ASP A 105 -22.39 -0.12 -24.11
CA ASP A 105 -23.25 -1.30 -24.07
C ASP A 105 -22.54 -2.46 -24.80
N LEU A 106 -22.29 -3.55 -24.07
CA LEU A 106 -21.64 -4.74 -24.62
C LEU A 106 -22.61 -5.70 -25.33
N GLY A 107 -23.92 -5.54 -25.10
CA GLY A 107 -24.97 -6.22 -25.86
C GLY A 107 -25.21 -5.58 -27.23
N ASN A 108 -24.98 -4.28 -27.36
CA ASN A 108 -25.06 -3.53 -28.61
C ASN A 108 -23.84 -2.60 -28.80
N LYS A 109 -22.73 -3.21 -29.27
CA LYS A 109 -21.44 -2.51 -29.38
C LYS A 109 -21.46 -1.48 -30.52
N PRO A 110 -21.18 -0.19 -30.25
CA PRO A 110 -21.20 0.83 -31.29
C PRO A 110 -20.00 0.72 -32.22
N GLU A 111 -20.18 1.09 -33.49
CA GLU A 111 -19.14 0.96 -34.53
C GLU A 111 -17.86 1.75 -34.20
N TRP A 112 -18.00 2.94 -33.59
CA TRP A 112 -16.85 3.75 -33.17
C TRP A 112 -15.97 3.04 -32.13
N PHE A 113 -16.57 2.20 -31.28
CA PHE A 113 -15.83 1.44 -30.28
C PHE A 113 -15.07 0.29 -30.92
N LEU A 114 -15.68 -0.41 -31.88
CA LEU A 114 -15.01 -1.50 -32.61
C LEU A 114 -13.86 -0.99 -33.49
N LYS A 115 -13.94 0.25 -33.97
CA LYS A 115 -12.81 0.93 -34.63
C LYS A 115 -11.63 1.19 -33.69
N ILE A 116 -11.90 1.42 -32.41
CA ILE A 116 -10.88 1.63 -31.37
C ILE A 116 -10.30 0.29 -30.91
N ASN A 117 -11.16 -0.69 -30.60
CA ASN A 117 -10.78 -2.01 -30.14
C ASN A 117 -11.63 -3.07 -30.86
N ALA A 118 -11.05 -3.72 -31.88
CA ALA A 118 -11.72 -4.74 -32.69
C ALA A 118 -12.14 -5.98 -31.86
N GLU A 119 -11.49 -6.25 -30.72
CA GLU A 119 -11.94 -7.31 -29.81
C GLU A 119 -13.30 -7.02 -29.16
N GLY A 120 -13.71 -5.74 -29.14
CA GLY A 120 -14.94 -5.30 -28.51
C GLY A 120 -15.00 -5.64 -27.02
N LYS A 121 -13.85 -5.61 -26.33
CA LYS A 121 -13.72 -5.83 -24.88
C LYS A 121 -13.38 -4.53 -24.16
N VAL A 122 -13.83 -4.42 -22.92
CA VAL A 122 -13.54 -3.32 -21.99
C VAL A 122 -12.86 -3.89 -20.75
N PRO A 123 -12.05 -3.11 -20.02
CA PRO A 123 -11.76 -1.69 -20.22
C PRO A 123 -10.77 -1.40 -21.37
N VAL A 124 -10.82 -0.17 -21.88
CA VAL A 124 -9.81 0.42 -22.77
C VAL A 124 -9.57 1.86 -22.33
N VAL A 125 -8.31 2.30 -22.23
CA VAL A 125 -7.99 3.72 -21.94
C VAL A 125 -7.16 4.34 -23.05
N LYS A 126 -7.21 5.67 -23.17
CA LYS A 126 -6.33 6.43 -24.07
C LYS A 126 -5.16 7.03 -23.29
N LEU A 127 -3.95 6.55 -23.55
CA LEU A 127 -2.70 7.07 -22.96
C LEU A 127 -1.77 7.55 -24.08
N ASP A 128 -1.33 8.80 -24.02
CA ASP A 128 -0.45 9.42 -25.03
C ASP A 128 -0.94 9.23 -26.47
N GLU A 129 -2.25 9.45 -26.66
CA GLU A 129 -2.96 9.27 -27.94
C GLU A 129 -3.03 7.82 -28.46
N LYS A 130 -2.56 6.84 -27.68
CA LYS A 130 -2.67 5.40 -27.97
C LYS A 130 -3.76 4.74 -27.12
N TRP A 131 -4.58 3.91 -27.74
CA TRP A 131 -5.55 3.06 -27.04
C TRP A 131 -4.87 1.84 -26.45
N VAL A 132 -5.07 1.62 -25.15
CA VAL A 132 -4.50 0.50 -24.39
C VAL A 132 -5.65 -0.34 -23.85
N PRO A 133 -5.87 -1.56 -24.37
CA PRO A 133 -6.81 -2.53 -23.82
C PRO A 133 -6.16 -3.35 -22.68
N ASP A 134 -6.97 -4.21 -22.06
CA ASP A 134 -6.59 -5.15 -20.98
C ASP A 134 -6.32 -4.48 -19.62
N SER A 135 -7.09 -4.85 -18.59
CA SER A 135 -7.02 -4.18 -17.29
C SER A 135 -5.68 -4.33 -16.57
N ASP A 136 -4.95 -5.42 -16.79
CA ASP A 136 -3.62 -5.63 -16.20
C ASP A 136 -2.59 -4.72 -16.90
N VAL A 137 -2.60 -4.73 -18.23
CA VAL A 137 -1.71 -3.89 -19.06
C VAL A 137 -1.97 -2.40 -18.79
N ILE A 138 -3.24 -2.00 -18.68
CA ILE A 138 -3.61 -0.62 -18.37
C ILE A 138 -3.09 -0.21 -16.99
N ALA A 139 -3.32 -1.03 -15.95
CA ALA A 139 -2.88 -0.71 -14.60
C ALA A 139 -1.34 -0.60 -14.53
N GLN A 140 -0.62 -1.49 -15.21
CA GLN A 140 0.84 -1.41 -15.32
C GLN A 140 1.29 -0.14 -16.06
N SER A 141 0.66 0.19 -17.20
CA SER A 141 1.00 1.39 -17.98
C SER A 141 0.77 2.68 -17.18
N LEU A 142 -0.31 2.73 -16.39
CA LEU A 142 -0.59 3.85 -15.49
C LEU A 142 0.45 3.96 -14.36
N GLU A 143 0.87 2.83 -13.77
CA GLU A 143 1.91 2.79 -12.73
C GLU A 143 3.30 3.19 -13.27
N GLU A 144 3.65 2.80 -14.48
CA GLU A 144 4.92 3.19 -15.13
C GLU A 144 4.94 4.69 -15.46
N LYS A 145 3.82 5.23 -15.95
CA LYS A 145 3.72 6.63 -16.36
C LYS A 145 3.52 7.59 -15.19
N TYR A 146 2.76 7.17 -14.18
CA TYR A 146 2.43 7.97 -13.00
C TYR A 146 2.85 7.18 -11.74
N PRO A 147 4.15 7.21 -11.39
CA PRO A 147 4.69 6.39 -10.30
C PRO A 147 4.20 6.80 -8.90
N ASP A 148 3.71 8.03 -8.75
CA ASP A 148 3.24 8.59 -7.48
C ASP A 148 1.72 8.85 -7.52
N PRO A 149 0.96 8.47 -6.48
CA PRO A 149 1.36 7.57 -5.39
C PRO A 149 1.64 6.14 -5.89
N PRO A 150 2.60 5.43 -5.27
CA PRO A 150 2.98 4.09 -5.70
C PRO A 150 1.90 3.07 -5.35
N LEU A 151 1.47 2.28 -6.34
CA LEU A 151 0.55 1.16 -6.13
C LEU A 151 1.24 -0.20 -6.26
N ARG A 152 2.58 -0.22 -6.32
CA ARG A 152 3.34 -1.44 -6.58
C ARG A 152 3.13 -2.48 -5.50
N THR A 153 2.93 -3.71 -5.95
CA THR A 153 2.95 -4.89 -5.08
C THR A 153 4.31 -5.57 -5.19
N PRO A 154 4.99 -5.87 -4.08
CA PRO A 154 6.18 -6.70 -4.09
C PRO A 154 5.95 -8.04 -4.82
N PRO A 155 6.91 -8.55 -5.62
CA PRO A 155 6.71 -9.75 -6.44
C PRO A 155 6.21 -10.97 -5.67
N GLU A 156 6.66 -11.15 -4.43
CA GLU A 156 6.25 -12.24 -3.55
C GLU A 156 4.78 -12.16 -3.11
N LYS A 157 4.15 -10.99 -3.22
CA LYS A 157 2.75 -10.74 -2.87
C LYS A 157 1.83 -10.68 -4.09
N ALA A 158 2.38 -10.66 -5.31
CA ALA A 158 1.62 -10.40 -6.54
C ALA A 158 0.57 -11.47 -6.88
N SER A 159 0.78 -12.72 -6.44
CA SER A 159 -0.09 -13.86 -6.74
C SER A 159 -1.15 -14.11 -5.66
N VAL A 160 -1.11 -13.36 -4.55
CA VAL A 160 -2.03 -13.52 -3.42
C VAL A 160 -3.47 -13.33 -3.88
N GLY A 161 -4.33 -14.32 -3.62
CA GLY A 161 -5.75 -14.29 -3.98
C GLY A 161 -6.06 -14.38 -5.48
N SER A 162 -5.07 -14.60 -6.34
CA SER A 162 -5.24 -14.61 -7.81
C SER A 162 -6.26 -15.64 -8.32
N LYS A 163 -6.40 -16.77 -7.61
CA LYS A 163 -7.31 -17.87 -7.98
C LYS A 163 -8.74 -17.72 -7.45
N ILE A 164 -8.98 -16.82 -6.49
CA ILE A 164 -10.29 -16.62 -5.84
C ILE A 164 -11.38 -16.38 -6.87
N PHE A 165 -11.10 -15.56 -7.88
CA PHE A 165 -12.12 -15.24 -8.88
C PHE A 165 -12.48 -16.45 -9.73
N SER A 166 -11.51 -17.22 -10.23
CA SER A 166 -11.79 -18.42 -11.01
C SER A 166 -12.55 -19.48 -10.22
N THR A 167 -12.21 -19.70 -8.95
CA THR A 167 -12.93 -20.66 -8.10
C THR A 167 -14.34 -20.16 -7.76
N PHE A 168 -14.50 -18.86 -7.53
CA PHE A 168 -15.81 -18.22 -7.41
C PHE A 168 -16.68 -18.43 -8.65
N ILE A 169 -16.15 -18.24 -9.87
CA ILE A 169 -16.92 -18.48 -11.10
C ILE A 169 -17.33 -19.95 -11.20
N GLY A 170 -16.40 -20.86 -10.90
CA GLY A 170 -16.67 -22.30 -10.88
C GLY A 170 -17.83 -22.63 -9.92
N PHE A 171 -17.75 -22.14 -8.69
CA PHE A 171 -18.79 -22.37 -7.69
C PHE A 171 -20.11 -21.73 -8.07
N LEU A 172 -20.13 -20.47 -8.51
CA LEU A 172 -21.35 -19.74 -8.87
C LEU A 172 -22.12 -20.47 -9.99
N LYS A 173 -21.42 -21.04 -10.98
CA LYS A 173 -22.03 -21.75 -12.11
C LYS A 173 -22.36 -23.21 -11.82
N SER A 174 -21.81 -23.78 -10.75
CA SER A 174 -22.07 -25.16 -10.37
C SER A 174 -23.55 -25.36 -10.03
N LYS A 175 -24.12 -26.45 -10.54
CA LYS A 175 -25.49 -26.92 -10.23
C LYS A 175 -25.49 -28.07 -9.21
N ASP A 176 -24.35 -28.71 -8.99
CA ASP A 176 -24.20 -29.85 -8.10
C ASP A 176 -23.55 -29.39 -6.78
N PRO A 177 -24.26 -29.45 -5.63
CA PRO A 177 -23.68 -29.05 -4.35
C PRO A 177 -22.48 -29.91 -3.91
N ASN A 178 -22.26 -31.08 -4.52
CA ASN A 178 -21.21 -32.03 -4.12
C ASN A 178 -20.03 -32.11 -5.10
N ASP A 179 -19.95 -31.23 -6.09
CA ASP A 179 -18.87 -31.23 -7.09
C ASP A 179 -17.53 -30.66 -6.58
N GLY A 180 -17.49 -30.23 -5.31
CA GLY A 180 -16.30 -29.70 -4.65
C GLY A 180 -15.94 -28.26 -5.02
N THR A 181 -16.73 -27.57 -5.86
CA THR A 181 -16.42 -26.19 -6.27
C THR A 181 -16.54 -25.20 -5.11
N GLU A 182 -17.48 -25.40 -4.19
CA GLU A 182 -17.56 -24.60 -2.95
C GLU A 182 -16.29 -24.77 -2.12
N GLN A 183 -15.85 -26.02 -1.92
CA GLN A 183 -14.65 -26.31 -1.15
C GLN A 183 -13.40 -25.72 -1.80
N ALA A 184 -13.31 -25.73 -3.13
CA ALA A 184 -12.23 -25.07 -3.86
C ALA A 184 -12.21 -23.55 -3.60
N LEU A 185 -13.36 -22.89 -3.58
CA LEU A 185 -13.44 -21.48 -3.21
C LEU A 185 -13.04 -21.25 -1.75
N LEU A 186 -13.54 -22.07 -0.82
CA LEU A 186 -13.20 -21.98 0.60
C LEU A 186 -11.70 -22.16 0.85
N ASN A 187 -11.04 -23.08 0.14
CA ASN A 187 -9.60 -23.29 0.25
C ASN A 187 -8.81 -22.04 -0.15
N GLU A 188 -9.18 -21.39 -1.26
CA GLU A 188 -8.53 -20.16 -1.71
C GLU A 188 -8.80 -18.98 -0.76
N LEU A 189 -10.03 -18.86 -0.24
CA LEU A 189 -10.36 -17.84 0.76
C LEU A 189 -9.66 -18.10 2.11
N SER A 190 -9.47 -19.36 2.51
CA SER A 190 -8.71 -19.72 3.71
C SER A 190 -7.24 -19.35 3.56
N SER A 191 -6.62 -19.70 2.42
CA SER A 191 -5.24 -19.32 2.15
C SER A 191 -5.06 -17.80 2.17
N PHE A 192 -6.01 -17.04 1.61
CA PHE A 192 -5.98 -15.58 1.68
C PHE A 192 -6.21 -15.04 3.10
N ASN A 193 -7.09 -15.67 3.88
CA ASN A 193 -7.32 -15.31 5.27
C ASN A 193 -6.06 -15.49 6.13
N ASP A 194 -5.36 -16.61 5.96
CA ASP A 194 -4.12 -16.91 6.68
C ASP A 194 -3.01 -15.93 6.30
N TYR A 195 -2.89 -15.60 5.02
CA TYR A 195 -1.99 -14.56 4.55
C TYR A 195 -2.27 -13.20 5.21
N LEU A 196 -3.54 -12.78 5.28
CA LEU A 196 -3.92 -11.52 5.93
C LEU A 196 -3.64 -11.56 7.45
N LYS A 197 -3.85 -12.70 8.10
CA LYS A 197 -3.53 -12.90 9.51
C LYS A 197 -2.04 -12.72 9.79
N GLU A 198 -1.19 -13.37 8.99
CA GLU A 198 0.26 -13.26 9.10
C GLU A 198 0.75 -11.84 8.80
N ASN A 199 0.16 -11.20 7.79
CA ASN A 199 0.47 -9.82 7.46
C ASN A 199 0.21 -8.89 8.62
N VAL A 200 -0.88 -9.03 9.38
CA VAL A 200 -1.21 -8.18 10.54
C VAL A 200 -0.27 -8.44 11.73
N SER A 201 0.51 -9.52 11.70
CA SER A 201 1.22 -10.08 12.85
C SER A 201 2.70 -9.70 13.01
N HIS A 202 3.20 -8.73 12.25
CA HIS A 202 4.63 -8.44 12.24
C HIS A 202 5.10 -7.60 13.44
N LEU A 203 6.10 -8.11 14.17
CA LEU A 203 6.82 -7.38 15.22
C LEU A 203 7.73 -6.31 14.60
N MET A 204 7.52 -5.03 14.93
CA MET A 204 8.51 -3.98 14.64
C MET A 204 9.35 -3.69 15.89
N GLU A 205 10.68 -3.69 15.73
CA GLU A 205 11.61 -3.16 16.73
C GLU A 205 11.54 -1.63 16.73
N CYS A 206 11.05 -1.05 17.82
CA CYS A 206 11.23 0.38 18.06
C CYS A 206 12.58 0.61 18.74
N ASP A 207 13.54 1.19 18.02
CA ASP A 207 14.81 1.62 18.61
C ASP A 207 14.60 2.86 19.47
N LEU A 208 14.64 2.68 20.79
CA LEU A 208 14.49 3.77 21.77
C LEU A 208 15.82 4.47 22.07
N SER A 209 16.86 4.26 21.25
CA SER A 209 18.20 4.86 21.41
C SER A 209 18.22 6.38 21.56
N HIS A 210 17.20 7.09 21.06
CA HIS A 210 17.07 8.55 21.16
C HIS A 210 16.28 9.04 22.40
N LEU A 211 15.73 8.14 23.22
CA LEU A 211 15.06 8.50 24.47
C LEU A 211 16.09 8.74 25.59
N GLU A 212 16.94 9.75 25.43
CA GLU A 212 18.01 10.07 26.40
C GLU A 212 17.51 10.59 27.77
N LYS A 213 16.20 10.63 28.06
CA LYS A 213 15.70 11.35 29.26
C LYS A 213 14.61 10.70 30.12
N VAL A 214 14.22 9.43 29.92
CA VAL A 214 13.09 8.88 30.70
C VAL A 214 13.37 7.50 31.25
N VAL A 215 14.41 7.37 32.08
CA VAL A 215 14.47 6.30 33.08
C VAL A 215 15.11 6.85 34.36
N GLU A 216 14.31 7.42 35.25
CA GLU A 216 14.78 7.75 36.60
C GLU A 216 14.59 6.51 37.47
N PHE A 217 15.70 5.83 37.80
CA PHE A 217 15.69 4.72 38.76
C PHE A 217 15.53 5.30 40.16
N ASN A 218 14.31 5.24 40.70
CA ASN A 218 14.12 5.31 42.13
C ASN A 218 13.60 3.96 42.64
N SER A 219 14.08 3.59 43.81
CA SER A 219 14.31 2.23 44.31
C SER A 219 13.19 1.19 44.20
N GLN A 220 11.96 1.50 43.76
CA GLN A 220 10.90 0.51 43.47
C GLN A 220 9.88 0.94 42.38
N LYS A 221 10.14 1.95 41.53
CA LYS A 221 9.12 2.42 40.57
C LYS A 221 9.69 2.91 39.24
N LEU A 222 9.09 2.46 38.14
CA LEU A 222 9.36 2.94 36.79
C LEU A 222 8.22 3.88 36.40
N THR A 223 8.50 5.18 36.27
CA THR A 223 7.51 6.19 35.87
C THR A 223 7.80 6.64 34.44
N LEU A 224 6.97 6.21 33.48
CA LEU A 224 6.98 6.76 32.12
C LEU A 224 6.29 8.13 32.13
N ILE A 225 7.03 9.18 31.77
CA ILE A 225 6.49 10.54 31.60
C ILE A 225 5.98 10.70 30.16
N HIS A 226 4.80 11.32 30.03
CA HIS A 226 3.99 11.57 28.83
C HIS A 226 4.72 11.60 27.46
N PHE A 227 4.22 10.79 26.53
CA PHE A 227 4.54 10.83 25.10
C PHE A 227 3.90 12.03 24.40
N LEU A 228 4.70 12.80 23.65
CA LEU A 228 4.27 13.84 22.70
C LEU A 228 4.89 13.60 21.31
N TRP A 229 4.37 12.64 20.53
CA TRP A 229 4.37 12.57 19.03
C TRP A 229 3.55 11.33 18.57
N PRO A 230 2.97 11.23 17.35
CA PRO A 230 1.59 10.76 17.17
C PRO A 230 1.48 9.23 17.17
N CYS A 231 1.27 8.66 18.35
CA CYS A 231 0.59 7.37 18.44
C CYS A 231 -0.92 7.57 18.23
N PRO A 232 -1.58 6.79 17.37
CA PRO A 232 -3.04 6.74 17.28
C PRO A 232 -3.65 6.53 18.68
N LEU A 233 -4.78 7.19 18.92
CA LEU A 233 -5.45 7.27 20.22
C LEU A 233 -5.78 5.92 20.89
N ASP A 234 -5.84 4.83 20.12
CA ASP A 234 -6.13 3.48 20.64
C ASP A 234 -4.98 2.81 21.39
N VAL A 235 -3.73 3.29 21.25
CA VAL A 235 -2.57 2.76 22.01
C VAL A 235 -2.42 3.44 23.38
N LYS A 236 -3.18 4.52 23.65
CA LYS A 236 -3.05 5.29 24.90
C LYS A 236 -3.58 4.59 26.15
N LYS A 237 -4.20 3.42 26.04
CA LYS A 237 -4.97 2.84 27.15
C LYS A 237 -4.36 1.62 27.84
N GLN A 238 -3.11 1.24 27.54
CA GLN A 238 -2.56 -0.01 28.10
C GLN A 238 -1.06 0.06 28.42
N ILE A 239 -0.67 1.05 29.23
CA ILE A 239 0.57 0.98 29.99
C ILE A 239 0.18 1.15 31.46
N GLU A 240 -0.28 0.07 32.08
CA GLU A 240 -0.41 0.01 33.54
C GLU A 240 1.00 0.02 34.16
N ILE A 241 1.13 0.72 35.28
CA ILE A 241 2.38 0.93 36.02
C ILE A 241 3.01 -0.43 36.39
N CYS A 242 4.04 -0.85 35.66
CA CYS A 242 4.78 -2.07 35.97
C CYS A 242 5.45 -1.96 37.36
N HIS A 243 5.03 -2.78 38.31
CA HIS A 243 5.78 -3.02 39.54
C HIS A 243 6.90 -4.01 39.26
N PHE A 244 8.14 -3.59 39.47
CA PHE A 244 9.32 -4.41 39.25
C PHE A 244 9.40 -5.52 40.31
N LYS A 245 9.33 -6.79 39.91
CA LYS A 245 9.85 -7.92 40.70
C LYS A 245 11.02 -8.52 39.92
N PRO A 246 12.24 -8.60 40.50
CA PRO A 246 13.37 -9.24 39.83
C PRO A 246 13.03 -10.68 39.44
N GLY A 247 13.27 -11.06 38.19
CA GLY A 247 13.24 -12.47 37.74
C GLY A 247 11.92 -13.04 37.22
N ARG A 248 10.95 -12.22 36.80
CA ARG A 248 9.71 -12.75 36.18
C ARG A 248 9.42 -12.10 34.82
N LEU A 249 9.40 -12.90 33.75
CA LEU A 249 8.82 -12.51 32.46
C LEU A 249 7.31 -12.33 32.64
N GLY A 250 6.79 -11.17 32.27
CA GLY A 250 5.35 -10.93 32.15
C GLY A 250 5.00 -10.77 30.69
N CYS A 251 4.26 -11.73 30.12
CA CYS A 251 3.57 -11.55 28.85
C CYS A 251 2.20 -10.94 29.15
N PHE A 252 1.84 -9.86 28.48
CA PHE A 252 0.46 -9.36 28.43
C PHE A 252 0.00 -9.34 26.98
N GLU A 253 -1.25 -9.74 26.76
CA GLU A 253 -1.86 -9.76 25.43
C GLU A 253 -1.75 -8.40 24.75
N GLY A 254 -1.06 -8.37 23.60
CA GLY A 254 -0.99 -7.22 22.70
C GLY A 254 0.34 -6.46 22.65
N SER A 255 1.27 -6.66 23.58
CA SER A 255 2.63 -6.06 23.53
C SER A 255 3.60 -6.78 24.46
N THR A 256 4.79 -7.15 23.97
CA THR A 256 5.86 -7.71 24.83
C THR A 256 6.98 -6.69 24.94
N VAL A 257 7.26 -6.22 26.15
CA VAL A 257 8.40 -5.31 26.39
C VAL A 257 9.62 -6.16 26.76
N TYR A 258 10.67 -6.14 25.93
CA TYR A 258 11.95 -6.78 26.26
C TYR A 258 12.95 -5.72 26.72
N LEU A 259 13.49 -5.90 27.93
CA LEU A 259 14.58 -5.08 28.45
C LEU A 259 15.86 -5.93 28.45
N ASP A 260 16.78 -5.68 27.50
CA ASP A 260 18.13 -6.26 27.56
C ASP A 260 19.01 -5.35 28.42
N ALA A 261 19.25 -5.77 29.67
CA ALA A 261 20.14 -5.08 30.58
C ALA A 261 21.49 -5.80 30.64
N LYS A 262 22.44 -5.44 29.76
CA LYS A 262 23.83 -5.88 29.90
C LYS A 262 24.52 -5.11 31.03
N CYS A 263 24.59 -5.73 32.20
CA CYS A 263 25.29 -5.19 33.35
C CYS A 263 26.79 -5.55 33.27
N TYR A 264 27.63 -4.64 32.79
CA TYR A 264 29.08 -4.80 32.90
C TYR A 264 29.49 -4.54 34.35
N ARG A 265 30.05 -5.57 35.02
CA ARG A 265 30.46 -5.47 36.43
C ARG A 265 31.61 -4.49 36.58
N GLY A 266 31.48 -3.59 37.56
CA GLY A 266 32.56 -2.77 38.10
C GLY A 266 32.46 -1.32 37.65
N HIS A 267 32.12 -0.45 38.60
CA HIS A 267 31.92 1.00 38.51
C HIS A 267 30.50 1.46 38.14
N PHE A 268 29.87 2.16 39.09
CA PHE A 268 28.67 2.97 38.89
C PHE A 268 28.94 4.05 37.83
N LYS A 269 28.74 3.71 36.56
CA LYS A 269 28.42 4.67 35.50
C LYS A 269 26.97 4.43 35.10
N PRO A 270 26.22 5.47 34.65
CA PRO A 270 24.87 5.27 34.15
C PRO A 270 24.92 4.24 33.02
N CYS A 271 24.36 3.06 33.29
CA CYS A 271 24.22 2.01 32.30
C CYS A 271 23.23 2.50 31.24
N ALA A 272 23.63 2.54 29.97
CA ALA A 272 22.68 2.71 28.88
C ALA A 272 21.79 1.46 28.85
N VAL A 273 20.57 1.57 29.38
CA VAL A 273 19.55 0.52 29.27
C VAL A 273 18.95 0.65 27.88
N ARG A 274 19.19 -0.33 27.00
CA ARG A 274 18.47 -0.42 25.73
C ARG A 274 17.14 -1.10 25.99
N ALA A 275 16.10 -0.31 26.22
CA ALA A 275 14.73 -0.80 26.20
C ALA A 275 14.31 -0.98 24.74
N VAL A 276 13.89 -2.19 24.35
CA VAL A 276 13.30 -2.42 23.02
C VAL A 276 11.82 -2.73 23.25
N LEU A 277 10.96 -1.84 22.79
CA LEU A 277 9.51 -2.05 22.83
C LEU A 277 9.11 -2.77 21.55
N TYR A 278 8.61 -4.00 21.70
CA TYR A 278 8.00 -4.74 20.60
C TYR A 278 6.47 -4.57 20.70
N THR A 279 5.94 -3.58 19.97
CA THR A 279 4.49 -3.43 19.81
C THR A 279 4.02 -4.16 18.57
N TRP A 280 2.94 -4.92 18.72
CA TRP A 280 2.15 -5.40 17.60
C TRP A 280 1.35 -4.22 17.05
N MET A 281 1.86 -3.56 16.00
CA MET A 281 1.02 -2.66 15.22
C MET A 281 0.36 -3.48 14.13
N PRO A 282 -0.97 -3.45 13.99
CA PRO A 282 -1.60 -4.07 12.84
C PRO A 282 -0.99 -3.45 11.59
N SER A 283 -0.38 -4.30 10.77
CA SER A 283 0.29 -3.89 9.54
C SER A 283 -0.65 -3.22 8.56
N GLY A 284 -1.97 -3.26 8.81
CA GLY A 284 -3.03 -2.65 8.04
C GLY A 284 -3.89 -3.71 7.36
N PRO A 285 -5.09 -3.34 6.88
CA PRO A 285 -6.08 -4.31 6.43
C PRO A 285 -5.83 -4.82 5.00
N PHE A 286 -4.82 -4.32 4.28
CA PHE A 286 -4.60 -4.61 2.85
C PHE A 286 -3.43 -5.57 2.60
N VAL A 287 -3.24 -6.01 1.35
CA VAL A 287 -2.18 -6.96 0.97
C VAL A 287 -0.78 -6.40 1.25
N ASN A 288 -0.57 -5.11 1.03
CA ASN A 288 0.68 -4.42 1.38
C ASN A 288 0.72 -3.91 2.83
N GLY A 289 -0.27 -4.27 3.66
CA GLY A 289 -0.43 -3.75 5.00
C GLY A 289 -1.33 -2.50 5.03
N LYS A 290 -0.77 -1.32 5.29
CA LYS A 290 -1.55 -0.10 5.60
C LYS A 290 -2.12 0.55 4.35
N GLU A 291 -1.40 0.42 3.25
CA GLU A 291 -1.71 1.06 1.98
C GLU A 291 -2.24 0.05 0.98
N VAL A 292 -3.10 0.53 0.09
CA VAL A 292 -3.64 -0.31 -0.99
C VAL A 292 -2.57 -0.51 -2.06
N SER A 293 -2.65 -1.64 -2.73
CA SER A 293 -1.72 -2.01 -3.79
C SER A 293 -2.47 -2.47 -5.04
N ALA A 294 -1.73 -2.69 -6.13
CA ALA A 294 -2.27 -3.20 -7.39
C ALA A 294 -3.04 -4.52 -7.21
N VAL A 295 -2.61 -5.39 -6.28
CA VAL A 295 -3.35 -6.61 -5.93
C VAL A 295 -4.69 -6.27 -5.30
N ASP A 296 -4.76 -5.30 -4.39
CA ASP A 296 -6.03 -4.89 -3.77
C ASP A 296 -7.00 -4.32 -4.79
N LEU A 297 -6.52 -3.49 -5.72
CA LEU A 297 -7.34 -2.90 -6.77
C LEU A 297 -7.81 -3.93 -7.81
N SER A 298 -7.07 -5.03 -7.97
CA SER A 298 -7.48 -6.18 -8.79
C SER A 298 -8.49 -7.07 -8.09
N LEU A 299 -8.29 -7.33 -6.79
CA LEU A 299 -9.06 -8.31 -6.01
C LEU A 299 -10.36 -7.73 -5.45
N GLY A 300 -10.36 -6.47 -4.99
CA GLY A 300 -11.53 -5.82 -4.40
C GLY A 300 -12.79 -5.91 -5.28
N PRO A 301 -12.76 -5.48 -6.55
CA PRO A 301 -13.91 -5.61 -7.45
C PRO A 301 -14.40 -7.05 -7.63
N LYS A 302 -13.48 -8.02 -7.67
CA LYS A 302 -13.81 -9.45 -7.82
C LYS A 302 -14.52 -9.99 -6.57
N LEU A 303 -14.06 -9.61 -5.38
CA LEU A 303 -14.71 -9.97 -4.11
C LEU A 303 -16.09 -9.31 -3.96
N TYR A 304 -16.25 -8.08 -4.45
CA TYR A 304 -17.56 -7.41 -4.46
C TYR A 304 -18.58 -8.15 -5.33
N HIS A 305 -18.17 -8.56 -6.53
CA HIS A 305 -18.99 -9.42 -7.39
C HIS A 305 -19.30 -10.78 -6.73
N LEU A 306 -18.34 -11.36 -6.02
CA LEU A 306 -18.51 -12.61 -5.28
C LEU A 306 -19.60 -12.48 -4.21
N GLU A 307 -19.51 -11.46 -3.34
CA GLU A 307 -20.46 -11.28 -2.23
C GLU A 307 -21.91 -11.11 -2.72
N ILE A 308 -22.10 -10.27 -3.75
CA ILE A 308 -23.43 -10.02 -4.31
C ILE A 308 -23.97 -11.23 -5.07
N ALA A 309 -23.17 -11.82 -5.96
CA ALA A 309 -23.64 -12.90 -6.83
C ALA A 309 -23.90 -14.18 -6.04
N LEU A 310 -22.99 -14.58 -5.15
CA LEU A 310 -23.19 -15.78 -4.31
C LEU A 310 -24.33 -15.57 -3.31
N GLY A 311 -24.45 -14.37 -2.73
CA GLY A 311 -25.57 -14.02 -1.86
C GLY A 311 -26.92 -14.17 -2.58
N HIS A 312 -27.02 -13.68 -3.82
CA HIS A 312 -28.26 -13.73 -4.59
C HIS A 312 -28.58 -15.12 -5.15
N TYR A 313 -27.62 -15.77 -5.83
CA TYR A 313 -27.88 -17.01 -6.58
C TYR A 313 -27.72 -18.28 -5.76
N LYS A 314 -26.99 -18.24 -4.65
CA LYS A 314 -26.69 -19.41 -3.82
C LYS A 314 -27.03 -19.24 -2.34
N ASN A 315 -27.56 -18.08 -1.92
CA ASN A 315 -27.76 -17.72 -0.51
C ASN A 315 -26.50 -17.97 0.34
N TRP A 316 -25.34 -17.68 -0.25
CA TRP A 316 -24.03 -17.98 0.32
C TRP A 316 -23.33 -16.69 0.74
N THR A 317 -22.65 -16.74 1.88
CA THR A 317 -21.86 -15.62 2.42
C THR A 317 -20.50 -16.11 2.88
N ILE A 318 -19.51 -15.22 2.90
CA ILE A 318 -18.18 -15.52 3.45
C ILE A 318 -18.35 -16.04 4.89
N PRO A 319 -17.85 -17.24 5.23
CA PRO A 319 -18.02 -17.83 6.56
C PRO A 319 -17.40 -16.98 7.68
N ASP A 320 -18.00 -17.02 8.87
CA ASP A 320 -17.47 -16.36 10.08
C ASP A 320 -16.10 -16.89 10.51
N SER A 321 -15.74 -18.11 10.08
CA SER A 321 -14.41 -18.69 10.28
C SER A 321 -13.28 -17.96 9.52
N LEU A 322 -13.61 -17.03 8.62
CA LEU A 322 -12.65 -16.23 7.83
C LEU A 322 -12.68 -14.73 8.22
N PRO A 323 -12.34 -14.38 9.47
CA PRO A 323 -12.53 -13.02 10.00
C PRO A 323 -11.63 -11.98 9.32
N HIS A 324 -10.43 -12.37 8.85
CA HIS A 324 -9.52 -11.42 8.20
C HIS A 324 -10.00 -11.05 6.80
N VAL A 325 -10.59 -12.00 6.07
CA VAL A 325 -11.24 -11.71 4.78
C VAL A 325 -12.46 -10.82 4.95
N LYS A 326 -13.26 -11.02 6.00
CA LYS A 326 -14.39 -10.11 6.33
C LYS A 326 -13.92 -8.70 6.67
N SER A 327 -12.85 -8.59 7.46
CA SER A 327 -12.26 -7.29 7.79
C SER A 327 -11.69 -6.60 6.53
N TYR A 328 -10.98 -7.36 5.70
CA TYR A 328 -10.44 -6.90 4.41
C TYR A 328 -11.53 -6.36 3.47
N THR A 329 -12.57 -7.15 3.24
CA THR A 329 -13.70 -6.78 2.36
C THR A 329 -14.41 -5.53 2.87
N LYS A 330 -14.68 -5.45 4.17
CA LYS A 330 -15.23 -4.25 4.79
C LYS A 330 -14.32 -3.02 4.58
N ALA A 331 -13.01 -3.17 4.76
CA ALA A 331 -12.05 -2.07 4.59
C ALA A 331 -11.98 -1.59 3.14
N ILE A 332 -11.78 -2.50 2.18
CA ILE A 332 -11.64 -2.13 0.76
C ILE A 332 -12.95 -1.56 0.19
N PHE A 333 -14.12 -2.11 0.56
CA PHE A 333 -15.41 -1.60 0.09
C PHE A 333 -15.80 -0.25 0.69
N SER A 334 -15.19 0.13 1.82
CA SER A 334 -15.44 1.42 2.47
C SER A 334 -14.61 2.57 1.91
N LYS A 335 -13.63 2.31 1.05
CA LYS A 335 -12.81 3.37 0.44
C LYS A 335 -13.66 4.24 -0.48
N ASP A 336 -13.44 5.56 -0.43
CA ASP A 336 -14.14 6.51 -1.28
C ASP A 336 -13.95 6.24 -2.78
N SER A 337 -12.75 5.82 -3.19
CA SER A 337 -12.47 5.38 -4.56
C SER A 337 -13.31 4.16 -4.96
N PHE A 338 -13.49 3.20 -4.05
CA PHE A 338 -14.30 2.02 -4.28
C PHE A 338 -15.78 2.36 -4.38
N VAL A 339 -16.29 3.18 -3.45
CA VAL A 339 -17.69 3.63 -3.43
C VAL A 339 -18.04 4.41 -4.70
N ARG A 340 -17.13 5.24 -5.21
CA ARG A 340 -17.34 6.02 -6.45
C ARG A 340 -17.33 5.18 -7.72
N THR A 341 -16.67 4.02 -7.72
CA THR A 341 -16.41 3.23 -8.93
C THR A 341 -17.17 1.90 -8.98
N ARG A 342 -17.79 1.47 -7.89
CA ARG A 342 -18.54 0.20 -7.84
C ARG A 342 -19.83 0.27 -8.67
N ALA A 343 -20.13 -0.84 -9.34
CA ALA A 343 -21.43 -1.05 -9.96
C ALA A 343 -22.53 -1.18 -8.89
N LEU A 344 -23.78 -0.97 -9.30
CA LEU A 344 -24.93 -1.20 -8.44
C LEU A 344 -25.15 -2.70 -8.21
N PRO A 345 -25.57 -3.15 -7.01
CA PRO A 345 -25.81 -4.57 -6.74
C PRO A 345 -26.78 -5.23 -7.73
N GLU A 346 -27.85 -4.53 -8.12
CA GLU A 346 -28.83 -4.98 -9.10
C GLU A 346 -28.22 -5.18 -10.50
N ASP A 347 -27.25 -4.36 -10.88
CA ASP A 347 -26.55 -4.49 -12.16
C ASP A 347 -25.59 -5.68 -12.13
N VAL A 348 -24.90 -5.90 -11.01
CA VAL A 348 -24.10 -7.13 -10.79
C VAL A 348 -24.98 -8.36 -10.91
N ILE A 349 -26.11 -8.41 -10.21
CA ILE A 349 -27.05 -9.53 -10.28
C ILE A 349 -27.51 -9.76 -11.73
N ALA A 350 -27.97 -8.70 -12.42
CA ALA A 350 -28.46 -8.79 -13.78
C ALA A 350 -27.37 -9.27 -14.76
N GLY A 351 -26.14 -8.78 -14.64
CA GLY A 351 -25.03 -9.15 -15.52
C GLY A 351 -24.50 -10.57 -15.31
N TRP A 352 -24.68 -11.14 -14.12
CA TRP A 352 -24.43 -12.57 -13.86
C TRP A 352 -25.55 -13.48 -14.34
N ARG A 353 -26.79 -13.00 -14.41
CA ARG A 353 -27.98 -13.81 -14.73
C ARG A 353 -27.82 -14.75 -15.94
N PRO A 354 -27.41 -14.29 -17.14
CA PRO A 354 -27.26 -15.19 -18.29
C PRO A 354 -26.16 -16.23 -18.09
N LYS A 355 -25.12 -15.91 -17.30
CA LYS A 355 -24.01 -16.85 -17.04
C LYS A 355 -24.38 -17.96 -16.07
N VAL A 356 -25.37 -17.72 -15.21
CA VAL A 356 -25.82 -18.66 -14.17
C VAL A 356 -27.02 -19.48 -14.65
N LEU A 357 -28.00 -18.84 -15.28
CA LEU A 357 -29.26 -19.49 -15.65
C LEU A 357 -29.23 -20.20 -17.01
N GLY A 358 -28.29 -19.85 -17.89
CA GLY A 358 -28.21 -20.38 -19.27
C GLY A 358 -28.91 -19.45 -20.23
#